data_AF-A0A925I7Q0-F1
#
_entry.id   AF-A0A925I7Q0-F1
#
_cell.length_a   1.000
_cell.length_b   1.000
_cell.length_c   1.000
_cell.angle_alpha   90.00
_cell.angle_beta   90.00
_cell.angle_gamma   90.00
#
_symmetry.space_group_name_H-M   'P 1'
#
loop_
_entity.id
_entity.type
_entity.pdbx_description
1 polymer ?
#
loop_
_entity_poly.entity_id
_entity_poly.type
_entity_poly.pdbx_seq_one_letter_code
_entity_poly.pdbx_strand_id
1 'polypeptide(L)'
;NQFSIPFLFNISEPANTAIIIKPGATSPILNDMKNSDYATRTIGYLMNAKNKICVFNIGKELSPYWRSLAELRLIDCSFADVKSIPAKVNAKEADFIYEDSTCVSLNESHLSIIKQPTSSVQKTIAAPDHLLRLFAYNDVLRKIGKRYFEKEKYENELFREAEEGYVVSPISSMIVLESNADYERTGIKENVNTVGNAGIISGGAVPEPHEWLLIALTFSMALRFIYLKRKKERASYAGK
;
A
#
# COMPACT_ATOMS: atom_id res chain seq x y z
N ASN A 1 -8.73 24.05 -14.62
CA ASN A 1 -9.19 22.78 -14.03
C ASN A 1 -8.23 21.67 -14.39
N GLN A 2 -7.29 21.33 -13.50
CA GLN A 2 -6.17 20.43 -13.83
C GLN A 2 -6.44 18.96 -13.47
N PHE A 3 -7.51 18.66 -12.71
CA PHE A 3 -7.85 17.31 -12.24
C PHE A 3 -9.32 16.96 -12.53
N SER A 4 -9.58 15.73 -12.98
CA SER A 4 -10.93 15.20 -13.21
C SER A 4 -11.47 14.54 -11.95
N ILE A 5 -12.11 15.34 -11.09
CA ILE A 5 -12.70 14.89 -9.83
C ILE A 5 -14.22 15.14 -9.89
N PRO A 6 -15.04 14.10 -10.13
CA PRO A 6 -16.49 14.28 -10.25
C PRO A 6 -17.16 14.49 -8.89
N PHE A 7 -18.31 15.16 -8.89
CA PHE A 7 -19.16 15.30 -7.72
C PHE A 7 -19.96 14.01 -7.47
N LEU A 8 -19.31 13.00 -6.86
CA LEU A 8 -19.91 11.69 -6.61
C LEU A 8 -21.23 11.78 -5.81
N PHE A 9 -21.34 12.78 -4.93
CA PHE A 9 -22.55 13.03 -4.13
C PHE A 9 -23.79 13.45 -4.94
N ASN A 10 -23.66 13.75 -6.24
CA ASN A 10 -24.80 14.04 -7.12
C ASN A 10 -25.46 12.77 -7.68
N ILE A 11 -24.89 11.58 -7.43
CA ILE A 11 -25.42 10.31 -7.94
C ILE A 11 -26.58 9.87 -7.04
N SER A 12 -27.80 9.84 -7.54
CA SER A 12 -28.98 9.45 -6.74
C SER A 12 -29.10 7.94 -6.53
N GLU A 13 -28.67 7.14 -7.51
CA GLU A 13 -28.82 5.67 -7.50
C GLU A 13 -27.46 4.97 -7.72
N PRO A 14 -26.63 4.79 -6.67
CA PRO A 14 -25.32 4.14 -6.78
C PRO A 14 -25.38 2.74 -7.40
N ALA A 15 -26.44 1.97 -7.11
CA ALA A 15 -26.59 0.59 -7.56
C ALA A 15 -26.80 0.45 -9.08
N ASN A 16 -27.34 1.48 -9.71
CA ASN A 16 -27.66 1.50 -11.14
C ASN A 16 -26.71 2.40 -11.94
N THR A 17 -25.64 2.89 -11.31
CA THR A 17 -24.70 3.84 -11.91
C THR A 17 -23.32 3.21 -12.02
N ALA A 18 -22.78 3.20 -13.24
CA ALA A 18 -21.37 2.91 -13.48
C ALA A 18 -20.67 4.18 -13.96
N ILE A 19 -19.51 4.49 -13.36
CA ILE A 19 -18.67 5.62 -13.77
C ILE A 19 -17.53 5.07 -14.62
N ILE A 20 -17.32 5.65 -15.80
CA ILE A 20 -16.16 5.34 -16.63
C ILE A 20 -15.15 6.46 -16.45
N ILE A 21 -13.93 6.12 -16.04
CA ILE A 21 -12.86 7.08 -15.77
C ILE A 21 -11.64 6.79 -16.63
N LYS A 22 -10.94 7.85 -17.03
CA LYS A 22 -9.59 7.81 -17.58
C LYS A 22 -8.73 8.84 -16.84
N PRO A 23 -8.36 8.56 -15.58
CA PRO A 23 -7.61 9.51 -14.78
C PRO A 23 -6.19 9.68 -15.33
N GLY A 24 -5.60 10.84 -15.09
CA GLY A 24 -4.16 11.06 -15.28
C GLY A 24 -3.36 10.62 -14.06
N ALA A 25 -2.03 10.63 -14.17
CA ALA A 25 -1.11 10.26 -13.08
C ALA A 25 -1.25 11.13 -11.82
N THR A 26 -1.70 12.38 -11.99
CA THR A 26 -1.72 13.39 -10.93
C THR A 26 -3.13 13.68 -10.46
N SER A 27 -3.33 13.68 -9.15
CA SER A 27 -4.48 14.28 -8.47
C SER A 27 -4.10 14.54 -7.01
N PRO A 28 -4.85 15.38 -6.29
CA PRO A 28 -4.75 15.47 -4.83
C PRO A 28 -4.98 14.10 -4.18
N ILE A 29 -4.38 13.88 -3.01
CA ILE A 29 -4.76 12.79 -2.12
C ILE A 29 -5.99 13.21 -1.28
N LEU A 30 -6.70 12.24 -0.69
CA LEU A 30 -7.89 12.53 0.11
C LEU A 30 -7.63 13.50 1.28
N ASN A 31 -6.44 13.45 1.88
CA ASN A 31 -6.05 14.36 2.97
C ASN A 31 -5.85 15.80 2.49
N ASP A 32 -5.41 16.04 1.25
CA ASP A 32 -5.22 17.39 0.74
C ASP A 32 -6.55 18.14 0.62
N MET A 33 -7.64 17.38 0.49
CA MET A 33 -8.99 17.92 0.42
C MET A 33 -9.67 17.95 1.79
N LYS A 34 -8.98 17.60 2.88
CA LYS A 34 -9.51 17.66 4.25
C LYS A 34 -10.01 19.08 4.51
N ASN A 35 -11.19 19.20 5.12
CA ASN A 35 -11.90 20.45 5.39
C ASN A 35 -12.48 21.18 4.18
N SER A 36 -12.39 20.64 2.96
CA SER A 36 -13.13 21.18 1.82
C SER A 36 -14.60 20.74 1.86
N ASP A 37 -15.50 21.61 1.38
CA ASP A 37 -16.92 21.28 1.18
C ASP A 37 -17.10 20.03 0.31
N TYR A 38 -16.26 19.89 -0.72
CA TYR A 38 -16.25 18.74 -1.60
C TYR A 38 -15.97 17.45 -0.83
N ALA A 39 -14.94 17.42 0.01
CA ALA A 39 -14.60 16.26 0.80
C ALA A 39 -15.74 15.92 1.76
N THR A 40 -16.21 16.88 2.56
CA THR A 40 -17.30 16.66 3.53
C THR A 40 -18.53 16.04 2.87
N ARG A 41 -18.96 16.56 1.72
CA ARG A 41 -20.14 16.05 1.00
C ARG A 41 -19.89 14.68 0.35
N THR A 42 -18.74 14.50 -0.30
CA THR A 42 -18.39 13.24 -0.97
C THR A 42 -18.26 12.11 0.06
N ILE A 43 -17.60 12.38 1.17
CA ILE A 43 -17.41 11.42 2.27
C ILE A 43 -18.75 11.09 2.91
N GLY A 44 -19.51 12.10 3.32
CA GLY A 44 -20.83 11.89 3.91
C GLY A 44 -21.74 11.07 2.99
N TYR A 45 -21.67 11.31 1.68
CA TYR A 45 -22.38 10.51 0.69
C TYR A 45 -21.88 9.06 0.62
N LEU A 46 -20.57 8.83 0.44
CA LEU A 46 -20.00 7.48 0.29
C LEU A 46 -20.12 6.65 1.58
N MET A 47 -20.03 7.28 2.75
CA MET A 47 -20.25 6.64 4.05
C MET A 47 -21.69 6.13 4.20
N ASN A 48 -22.67 6.94 3.81
CA ASN A 48 -24.08 6.61 3.96
C ASN A 48 -24.64 5.79 2.80
N ALA A 49 -23.90 5.65 1.69
CA ALA A 49 -24.30 4.83 0.56
C ALA A 49 -24.43 3.35 0.98
N LYS A 50 -25.62 2.76 0.72
CA LYS A 50 -25.88 1.33 0.95
C LYS A 50 -25.06 0.44 0.00
N ASN A 51 -24.89 0.89 -1.24
CA ASN A 51 -24.15 0.21 -2.28
C ASN A 51 -22.94 1.04 -2.70
N LYS A 52 -21.83 0.38 -3.00
CA LYS A 52 -20.64 1.03 -3.57
C LYS A 52 -20.95 1.46 -5.01
N ILE A 53 -20.33 2.55 -5.44
CA ILE A 53 -20.40 2.96 -6.85
C ILE A 53 -19.44 2.09 -7.65
N CYS A 54 -19.93 1.55 -8.78
CA CYS A 54 -19.10 0.83 -9.74
C CYS A 54 -18.31 1.83 -10.60
N VAL A 55 -17.00 1.62 -10.71
CA VAL A 55 -16.08 2.48 -11.44
C VAL A 55 -15.22 1.61 -12.38
N PHE A 56 -15.28 1.92 -13.67
CA PHE A 56 -14.45 1.31 -14.70
C PHE A 56 -13.33 2.26 -15.10
N ASN A 57 -12.09 1.85 -14.84
CA ASN A 57 -10.90 2.54 -15.30
C ASN A 57 -10.47 2.04 -16.68
N ILE A 58 -10.48 2.92 -17.68
CA ILE A 58 -9.96 2.66 -19.02
C ILE A 58 -8.52 3.18 -19.22
N GLY A 59 -7.95 3.78 -18.17
CA GLY A 59 -6.55 4.19 -18.10
C GLY A 59 -5.61 3.03 -17.76
N LYS A 60 -4.32 3.33 -17.73
CA LYS A 60 -3.27 2.38 -17.32
C LYS A 60 -3.02 2.36 -15.81
N GLU A 61 -3.45 3.40 -15.12
CA GLU A 61 -3.21 3.61 -13.69
C GLU A 61 -4.39 4.36 -13.06
N LEU A 62 -4.47 4.35 -11.73
CA LEU A 62 -5.35 5.23 -10.96
C LEU A 62 -4.58 6.47 -10.51
N SER A 63 -5.24 7.63 -10.55
CA SER A 63 -4.72 8.82 -9.86
C SER A 63 -4.79 8.61 -8.35
N PRO A 64 -3.98 9.35 -7.56
CA PRO A 64 -3.97 9.24 -6.10
C PRO A 64 -5.37 9.30 -5.45
N TYR A 65 -6.26 10.15 -5.95
CA TYR A 65 -7.64 10.28 -5.48
C TYR A 65 -8.45 9.00 -5.67
N TRP A 66 -8.49 8.47 -6.89
CA TRP A 66 -9.25 7.25 -7.21
C TRP A 66 -8.66 6.03 -6.52
N ARG A 67 -7.33 5.98 -6.41
CA ARG A 67 -6.61 4.95 -5.66
C ARG A 67 -7.04 4.94 -4.20
N SER A 68 -7.02 6.10 -3.52
CA SER A 68 -7.43 6.18 -2.11
C SER A 68 -8.89 5.75 -1.90
N LEU A 69 -9.81 6.12 -2.80
CA LEU A 69 -11.21 5.68 -2.69
C LEU A 69 -11.35 4.15 -2.85
N ALA A 70 -10.62 3.55 -3.79
CA ALA A 70 -10.64 2.11 -4.03
C ALA A 70 -10.00 1.34 -2.86
N GLU A 71 -8.84 1.80 -2.37
CA GLU A 71 -8.14 1.23 -1.22
C GLU A 71 -8.99 1.24 0.04
N LEU A 72 -9.72 2.34 0.30
CA LEU A 72 -10.65 2.46 1.42
C LEU A 72 -12.00 1.75 1.18
N ARG A 73 -12.14 1.00 0.08
CA ARG A 73 -13.37 0.27 -0.28
C ARG A 73 -14.62 1.16 -0.36
N LEU A 74 -14.43 2.45 -0.65
CA LEU A 74 -15.52 3.43 -0.80
C LEU A 74 -16.19 3.33 -2.18
N ILE A 75 -15.45 2.84 -3.16
CA ILE A 75 -15.91 2.56 -4.51
C ILE A 75 -15.49 1.14 -4.91
N ASP A 76 -16.16 0.58 -5.92
CA ASP A 76 -15.74 -0.65 -6.56
C ASP A 76 -15.07 -0.32 -7.88
N CYS A 77 -13.74 -0.40 -7.92
CA CYS A 77 -12.95 0.03 -9.07
C CYS A 77 -12.32 -1.17 -9.76
N SER A 78 -12.53 -1.28 -11.07
CA SER A 78 -11.92 -2.31 -11.92
C SER A 78 -11.33 -1.70 -13.19
N PHE A 79 -10.26 -2.32 -13.72
CA PHE A 79 -9.72 -1.96 -15.02
C PHE A 79 -10.52 -2.65 -16.12
N ALA A 80 -10.87 -1.90 -17.16
CA ALA A 80 -11.64 -2.42 -18.29
C ALA A 80 -11.15 -1.81 -19.61
N ASP A 81 -11.27 -2.58 -20.69
CA ASP A 81 -11.10 -2.05 -22.04
C ASP A 81 -12.40 -1.37 -22.47
N VAL A 82 -12.29 -0.28 -23.25
CA VAL A 82 -13.46 0.47 -23.75
C VAL A 82 -14.45 -0.45 -24.48
N LYS A 83 -13.96 -1.48 -25.20
CA LYS A 83 -14.79 -2.43 -25.94
C LYS A 83 -15.52 -3.42 -25.05
N SER A 84 -15.02 -3.72 -23.85
CA SER A 84 -15.63 -4.71 -22.94
C SER A 84 -16.65 -4.10 -21.97
N ILE A 85 -16.66 -2.78 -21.79
CA ILE A 85 -17.59 -2.07 -20.90
C ILE A 85 -19.07 -2.35 -21.23
N PRO A 86 -19.54 -2.27 -22.50
CA PRO A 86 -20.95 -2.52 -22.80
C PRO A 86 -21.40 -3.92 -22.37
N ALA A 87 -20.54 -4.93 -22.54
CA ALA A 87 -20.82 -6.29 -22.10
C ALA A 87 -20.90 -6.37 -20.56
N LYS A 88 -19.94 -5.77 -19.84
CA LYS A 88 -19.92 -5.75 -18.37
C LYS A 88 -21.12 -5.02 -17.76
N VAL A 89 -21.51 -3.87 -18.34
CA VAL A 89 -22.68 -3.10 -17.90
C VAL A 89 -23.98 -3.90 -18.14
N ASN A 90 -24.11 -4.54 -19.31
CA ASN A 90 -25.30 -5.33 -19.66
C ASN A 90 -25.42 -6.61 -18.83
N ALA A 91 -24.31 -7.24 -18.49
CA ALA A 91 -24.29 -8.43 -17.64
C ALA A 91 -24.69 -8.14 -16.19
N LYS A 92 -24.67 -6.86 -15.76
CA LYS A 92 -24.80 -6.45 -14.34
C LYS A 92 -23.78 -7.14 -13.43
N GLU A 93 -22.68 -7.62 -14.01
CA GLU A 93 -21.59 -8.29 -13.33
C GLU A 93 -20.61 -7.22 -12.85
N ALA A 94 -20.93 -6.62 -11.70
CA ALA A 94 -19.90 -6.06 -10.86
C ALA A 94 -19.28 -7.24 -10.09
N ASP A 95 -18.04 -7.58 -10.40
CA ASP A 95 -17.28 -8.60 -9.67
C ASP A 95 -17.03 -8.09 -8.25
N PHE A 96 -17.98 -8.31 -7.34
CA PHE A 96 -17.80 -7.96 -5.94
C PHE A 96 -16.79 -8.93 -5.34
N ILE A 97 -15.60 -8.42 -5.03
CA ILE A 97 -14.59 -9.23 -4.37
C ILE A 97 -15.01 -9.41 -2.91
N TYR A 98 -15.20 -10.66 -2.51
CA TYR A 98 -15.54 -11.01 -1.14
C TYR A 98 -14.30 -10.84 -0.25
N GLU A 99 -14.40 -9.94 0.74
CA GLU A 99 -13.36 -9.68 1.72
C GLU A 99 -13.92 -9.80 3.13
N ASP A 100 -13.15 -10.44 4.01
CA ASP A 100 -13.49 -10.61 5.42
C ASP A 100 -12.23 -10.55 6.30
N SER A 101 -12.32 -10.97 7.56
CA SER A 101 -11.17 -10.99 8.49
C SER A 101 -10.10 -12.03 8.11
N THR A 102 -10.34 -12.85 7.10
CA THR A 102 -9.44 -13.90 6.62
C THR A 102 -9.05 -13.71 5.17
N CYS A 103 -9.75 -12.88 4.39
CA CYS A 103 -9.47 -12.66 2.98
C CYS A 103 -9.42 -11.16 2.67
N VAL A 104 -8.30 -10.71 2.10
CA VAL A 104 -8.16 -9.34 1.56
C VAL A 104 -7.77 -9.38 0.10
N SER A 105 -8.31 -8.45 -0.67
CA SER A 105 -8.08 -8.30 -2.11
C SER A 105 -7.05 -7.24 -2.43
N LEU A 106 -6.22 -7.51 -3.43
CA LEU A 106 -5.24 -6.61 -4.03
C LEU A 106 -5.68 -6.27 -5.45
N ASN A 107 -6.65 -5.37 -5.57
CA ASN A 107 -7.38 -5.07 -6.82
C ASN A 107 -6.45 -4.74 -8.00
N GLU A 108 -5.37 -3.99 -7.77
CA GLU A 108 -4.39 -3.62 -8.81
C GLU A 108 -3.63 -4.83 -9.38
N SER A 109 -3.46 -5.89 -8.59
CA SER A 109 -2.72 -7.09 -8.98
C SER A 109 -3.62 -8.26 -9.37
N HIS A 110 -4.95 -8.13 -9.21
CA HIS A 110 -5.91 -9.22 -9.37
C HIS A 110 -5.63 -10.44 -8.49
N LEU A 111 -5.05 -10.22 -7.30
CA LEU A 111 -4.73 -11.27 -6.32
C LEU A 111 -5.52 -11.08 -5.03
N SER A 112 -5.71 -12.17 -4.28
CA SER A 112 -6.24 -12.14 -2.92
C SER A 112 -5.31 -12.89 -1.97
N ILE A 113 -5.20 -12.41 -0.73
CA ILE A 113 -4.45 -13.06 0.35
C ILE A 113 -5.44 -13.67 1.33
N ILE A 114 -5.30 -14.98 1.59
CA ILE A 114 -6.20 -15.75 2.46
C ILE A 114 -5.42 -16.26 3.67
N LYS A 115 -5.89 -15.93 4.87
CA LYS A 115 -5.43 -16.44 6.16
C LYS A 115 -6.08 -17.80 6.39
N GLN A 116 -5.26 -18.84 6.50
CA GLN A 116 -5.73 -20.20 6.77
C GLN A 116 -5.44 -20.62 8.21
N PRO A 117 -6.30 -21.44 8.84
CA PRO A 117 -6.00 -22.04 10.14
C PRO A 117 -4.80 -22.97 10.07
N THR A 118 -3.99 -22.98 11.13
CA THR A 118 -2.76 -23.78 11.30
C THR A 118 -2.98 -25.31 11.19
N SER A 119 -4.23 -25.76 11.19
CA SER A 119 -4.62 -27.18 11.07
C SER A 119 -4.43 -27.76 9.66
N SER A 120 -4.07 -26.96 8.66
CA SER A 120 -3.78 -27.41 7.30
C SER A 120 -2.29 -27.74 7.14
N VAL A 121 -2.02 -28.98 6.77
CA VAL A 121 -0.68 -29.58 6.63
C VAL A 121 0.14 -28.85 5.56
N GLN A 122 1.13 -28.05 5.99
CA GLN A 122 2.46 -27.85 5.34
C GLN A 122 3.25 -26.77 6.08
N LYS A 123 3.80 -27.13 7.23
CA LYS A 123 4.78 -26.31 7.96
C LYS A 123 6.17 -26.55 7.37
N THR A 124 6.42 -26.14 6.14
CA THR A 124 7.74 -26.37 5.49
C THR A 124 8.37 -25.17 4.82
N ILE A 125 7.72 -24.00 4.78
CA ILE A 125 8.37 -22.77 4.32
C ILE A 125 7.97 -21.65 5.28
N ALA A 126 8.95 -21.01 5.91
CA ALA A 126 8.72 -19.78 6.64
C ALA A 126 8.12 -18.78 5.64
N ALA A 127 6.80 -18.55 5.72
CA ALA A 127 6.13 -17.62 4.82
C ALA A 127 6.81 -16.25 4.97
N PRO A 128 7.14 -15.57 3.87
CA PRO A 128 7.75 -14.25 3.94
C PRO A 128 6.88 -13.30 4.75
N ASP A 129 7.47 -12.62 5.73
CA ASP A 129 6.80 -11.66 6.61
C ASP A 129 6.04 -10.57 5.82
N HIS A 130 6.49 -10.29 4.60
CA HIS A 130 5.85 -9.35 3.68
C HIS A 130 4.40 -9.71 3.30
N LEU A 131 4.03 -10.99 3.24
CA LEU A 131 2.63 -11.36 2.95
C LEU A 131 1.71 -11.07 4.14
N LEU A 132 2.20 -11.29 5.36
CA LEU A 132 1.50 -10.93 6.58
C LEU A 132 1.33 -9.41 6.67
N ARG A 133 2.40 -8.66 6.37
CA ARG A 133 2.35 -7.19 6.31
C ARG A 133 1.36 -6.69 5.25
N LEU A 134 1.40 -7.26 4.06
CA LEU A 134 0.49 -6.87 2.98
C LEU A 134 -0.97 -7.19 3.33
N PHE A 135 -1.20 -8.32 4.02
CA PHE A 135 -2.51 -8.67 4.55
C PHE A 135 -2.99 -7.64 5.58
N ALA A 136 -2.21 -7.40 6.62
CA ALA A 136 -2.58 -6.48 7.71
C ALA A 136 -2.79 -5.05 7.19
N TYR A 137 -1.97 -4.59 6.24
CA TYR A 137 -2.17 -3.30 5.58
C TYR A 137 -3.55 -3.18 4.94
N ASN A 138 -3.92 -4.15 4.12
CA ASN A 138 -5.19 -4.13 3.40
C ASN A 138 -6.37 -4.35 4.37
N ASP A 139 -6.20 -5.15 5.42
CA ASP A 139 -7.25 -5.38 6.40
C ASP A 139 -7.54 -4.11 7.22
N VAL A 140 -6.49 -3.39 7.62
CA VAL A 140 -6.62 -2.08 8.28
C VAL A 140 -7.36 -1.08 7.39
N LEU A 141 -6.98 -1.00 6.10
CA LEU A 141 -7.65 -0.11 5.13
C LEU A 141 -9.12 -0.49 4.90
N ARG A 142 -9.42 -1.80 4.85
CA ARG A 142 -10.78 -2.33 4.73
C ARG A 142 -11.62 -1.98 5.95
N LYS A 143 -11.07 -2.18 7.16
CA LYS A 143 -11.75 -1.92 8.43
C LYS A 143 -12.00 -0.44 8.65
N ILE A 144 -11.04 0.41 8.28
CA ILE A 144 -11.25 1.83 8.41
C ILE A 144 -12.23 2.34 7.37
N GLY A 145 -12.05 1.97 6.10
CA GLY A 145 -12.86 2.38 4.95
C GLY A 145 -13.63 3.69 5.11
N LYS A 146 -14.95 3.57 5.35
CA LYS A 146 -15.88 4.68 5.56
C LYS A 146 -15.50 5.65 6.70
N ARG A 147 -14.80 5.18 7.73
CA ARG A 147 -14.36 5.95 8.90
C ARG A 147 -13.00 6.63 8.72
N TYR A 148 -12.40 6.61 7.52
CA TYR A 148 -11.06 7.16 7.27
C TYR A 148 -10.88 8.61 7.73
N PHE A 149 -11.92 9.44 7.63
CA PHE A 149 -11.86 10.85 8.01
C PHE A 149 -12.18 11.11 9.49
N GLU A 150 -12.60 10.07 10.21
CA GLU A 150 -12.76 10.04 11.67
C GLU A 150 -11.69 9.16 12.31
N LYS A 151 -10.61 8.86 11.58
CA LYS A 151 -9.58 7.90 12.01
C LYS A 151 -8.97 8.22 13.37
N GLU A 152 -8.87 9.51 13.70
CA GLU A 152 -8.36 10.01 14.97
C GLU A 152 -9.22 9.53 16.17
N LYS A 153 -10.49 9.16 15.95
CA LYS A 153 -11.38 8.60 16.97
C LYS A 153 -11.19 7.09 17.19
N TYR A 154 -10.68 6.38 16.18
CA TYR A 154 -10.55 4.92 16.16
C TYR A 154 -9.09 4.47 16.21
N GLU A 155 -8.19 5.40 16.51
CA GLU A 155 -6.75 5.21 16.48
C GLU A 155 -6.34 4.02 17.36
N ASN A 156 -6.80 3.94 18.61
CA ASN A 156 -6.43 2.86 19.53
C ASN A 156 -6.83 1.45 19.06
N GLU A 157 -8.01 1.30 18.45
CA GLU A 157 -8.50 -0.02 18.00
C GLU A 157 -7.76 -0.50 16.75
N LEU A 158 -7.51 0.42 15.82
CA LEU A 158 -6.86 0.13 14.55
C LEU A 158 -5.32 0.06 14.68
N PHE A 159 -4.75 0.73 15.69
CA PHE A 159 -3.33 0.70 16.02
C PHE A 159 -2.88 -0.70 16.43
N ARG A 160 -3.66 -1.40 17.27
CA ARG A 160 -3.33 -2.76 17.74
C ARG A 160 -3.18 -3.77 16.60
N GLU A 161 -3.98 -3.63 15.55
CA GLU A 161 -3.91 -4.52 14.39
C GLU A 161 -2.78 -4.18 13.43
N ALA A 162 -2.53 -2.88 13.20
CA ALA A 162 -1.34 -2.43 12.48
C ALA A 162 -0.04 -2.86 13.20
N GLU A 163 -0.07 -2.88 14.54
CA GLU A 163 1.01 -3.36 15.41
C GLU A 163 1.21 -4.88 15.29
N GLU A 164 0.15 -5.69 15.38
CA GLU A 164 0.22 -7.16 15.21
C GLU A 164 0.75 -7.56 13.83
N GLY A 165 0.48 -6.74 12.80
CA GLY A 165 0.94 -6.96 11.42
C GLY A 165 2.30 -6.37 11.08
N TYR A 166 2.93 -5.59 11.97
CA TYR A 166 4.15 -4.79 11.68
C TYR A 166 4.02 -3.87 10.45
N VAL A 167 2.91 -3.14 10.35
CA VAL A 167 2.56 -2.37 9.14
C VAL A 167 2.31 -0.91 9.42
N VAL A 168 2.88 -0.05 8.57
CA VAL A 168 2.55 1.37 8.50
C VAL A 168 1.37 1.56 7.54
N SER A 169 0.28 2.13 8.02
CA SER A 169 -0.91 2.46 7.24
C SER A 169 -1.27 3.95 7.38
N PRO A 170 -2.14 4.51 6.50
CA PRO A 170 -2.56 5.92 6.56
C PRO A 170 -3.20 6.39 7.89
N ILE A 171 -3.49 5.49 8.82
CA ILE A 171 -3.89 5.80 10.19
C ILE A 171 -2.74 5.86 11.18
N SER A 172 -1.74 4.99 11.03
CA SER A 172 -0.49 5.10 11.77
C SER A 172 0.35 6.14 11.04
N SER A 173 -0.01 7.41 11.19
CA SER A 173 0.81 8.50 10.68
C SER A 173 2.17 8.39 11.35
N MET A 174 3.13 7.82 10.61
CA MET A 174 4.56 7.72 10.87
C MET A 174 4.96 7.90 12.34
N ILE A 175 4.92 6.81 13.06
CA ILE A 175 5.82 6.63 14.19
C ILE A 175 6.69 5.43 13.82
N VAL A 176 7.76 5.77 13.07
CA VAL A 176 8.88 4.86 12.83
C VAL A 176 9.63 4.79 14.16
N LEU A 177 9.22 3.84 15.01
CA LEU A 177 9.91 3.54 16.26
C LEU A 177 10.96 2.51 15.94
N GLU A 178 12.11 3.01 15.48
CA GLU A 178 13.30 2.17 15.37
C GLU A 178 13.95 1.97 16.75
N SER A 179 13.69 2.88 17.71
CA SER A 179 14.30 2.86 19.04
C SER A 179 13.36 3.22 20.19
N ASN A 180 13.67 2.71 21.39
CA ASN A 180 12.99 3.08 22.64
C ASN A 180 13.05 4.58 22.95
N ALA A 181 14.06 5.29 22.43
CA ALA A 181 14.18 6.75 22.60
C ALA A 181 13.13 7.52 21.78
N ASP A 182 12.60 6.92 20.71
CA ASP A 182 11.55 7.54 19.90
C ASP A 182 10.20 7.51 20.63
N TYR A 183 9.95 6.51 21.49
CA TYR A 183 8.76 6.45 22.35
C TYR A 183 8.72 7.60 23.36
N GLU A 184 9.87 7.91 23.99
CA GLU A 184 9.96 9.01 24.96
C GLU A 184 9.79 10.37 24.28
N ARG A 185 10.28 10.53 23.05
CA ARG A 185 10.20 11.79 22.30
C ARG A 185 8.79 12.09 21.78
N THR A 186 8.00 11.08 21.46
CA THR A 186 6.63 11.24 20.94
C THR A 186 5.56 11.23 22.03
N GLY A 187 5.93 11.01 23.30
CA GLY A 187 4.99 11.02 24.43
C GLY A 187 4.04 9.82 24.47
N ILE A 188 4.36 8.75 23.74
CA ILE A 188 3.59 7.51 23.72
C ILE A 188 4.06 6.63 24.87
N LYS A 189 3.16 6.31 25.80
CA LYS A 189 3.46 5.39 26.90
C LYS A 189 3.60 3.97 26.35
N GLU A 190 4.76 3.37 26.60
CA GLU A 190 5.04 1.96 26.35
C GLU A 190 3.92 1.10 26.91
N ASN A 191 3.26 0.32 26.05
CA ASN A 191 2.30 -0.68 26.51
C ASN A 191 3.08 -1.94 26.87
N VAL A 192 3.15 -2.23 28.17
CA VAL A 192 3.93 -3.34 28.75
C VAL A 192 3.46 -4.73 28.27
N ASN A 193 2.35 -4.80 27.52
CA ASN A 193 1.82 -6.02 26.92
C ASN A 193 1.90 -6.05 25.38
N THR A 194 2.62 -5.11 24.76
CA THR A 194 2.94 -5.13 23.32
C THR A 194 4.44 -4.89 23.09
N VAL A 195 4.85 -4.89 21.82
CA VAL A 195 6.11 -5.45 21.33
C VAL A 195 7.37 -4.83 21.98
N GLY A 196 7.83 -5.46 23.05
CA GLY A 196 9.23 -5.40 23.46
C GLY A 196 10.08 -5.96 22.32
N ASN A 197 11.07 -5.16 21.89
CA ASN A 197 12.16 -5.52 21.01
C ASN A 197 11.76 -6.45 19.84
N ALA A 198 11.46 -5.85 18.68
CA ALA A 198 11.95 -6.40 17.42
C ALA A 198 13.50 -6.36 17.47
N GLY A 199 14.06 -7.24 18.30
CA GLY A 199 15.49 -7.43 18.43
C GLY A 199 15.99 -7.86 17.06
N ILE A 200 16.76 -6.98 16.44
CA ILE A 200 18.07 -7.28 15.85
C ILE A 200 18.25 -8.78 15.60
N ILE A 201 17.56 -9.32 14.61
CA ILE A 201 18.05 -10.46 13.86
C ILE A 201 18.29 -9.90 12.47
N SER A 202 19.56 -9.60 12.25
CA SER A 202 20.19 -9.18 11.00
C SER A 202 19.74 -10.02 9.81
N GLY A 203 18.60 -9.70 9.22
CA GLY A 203 18.22 -10.12 7.88
C GLY A 203 18.91 -9.18 6.90
N GLY A 204 20.15 -9.50 6.52
CA GLY A 204 20.85 -8.77 5.47
C GLY A 204 19.99 -8.76 4.22
N ALA A 205 19.57 -7.58 3.77
CA ALA A 205 18.86 -7.42 2.52
C ALA A 205 19.70 -8.05 1.40
N VAL A 206 19.12 -9.01 0.68
CA VAL A 206 19.75 -9.52 -0.54
C VAL A 206 19.73 -8.36 -1.53
N PRO A 207 20.90 -7.93 -2.06
CA PRO A 207 20.96 -6.81 -2.97
C PRO A 207 20.07 -7.05 -4.19
N GLU A 208 19.43 -6.00 -4.69
CA GLU A 208 18.67 -6.09 -5.93
C GLU A 208 19.60 -6.42 -7.12
N PRO A 209 19.10 -6.99 -8.23
CA PRO A 209 19.94 -7.40 -9.37
C PRO A 209 20.87 -6.29 -9.91
N HIS A 210 20.43 -5.04 -9.82
CA HIS A 210 21.22 -3.88 -10.24
C HIS A 210 22.28 -3.47 -9.20
N GLU A 211 22.06 -3.74 -7.91
CA GLU A 211 23.04 -3.52 -6.85
C GLU A 211 24.18 -4.54 -6.91
N TRP A 212 23.89 -5.80 -7.29
CA TRP A 212 24.93 -6.80 -7.59
C TRP A 212 25.86 -6.36 -8.72
N LEU A 213 25.30 -5.74 -9.76
CA LEU A 213 26.07 -5.16 -10.86
C LEU A 213 27.00 -4.05 -10.34
N LEU A 214 26.49 -3.18 -9.46
CA LEU A 214 27.26 -2.08 -8.86
C LEU A 214 28.41 -2.63 -7.98
N ILE A 215 28.14 -3.64 -7.17
CA ILE A 215 29.15 -4.31 -6.34
C ILE A 215 30.25 -4.93 -7.23
N ALA A 216 29.88 -5.64 -8.29
CA ALA A 216 30.85 -6.21 -9.22
C ALA A 216 31.70 -5.13 -9.91
N LEU A 217 31.07 -4.03 -10.33
CA LEU A 217 31.74 -2.90 -10.98
C LEU A 217 32.77 -2.25 -10.03
N THR A 218 32.37 -1.96 -8.79
CA THR A 218 33.25 -1.34 -7.80
C THR A 218 34.45 -2.22 -7.45
N PHE A 219 34.25 -3.53 -7.27
CA PHE A 219 35.34 -4.49 -7.06
C PHE A 219 36.30 -4.56 -8.25
N SER A 220 35.76 -4.58 -9.48
CA SER A 220 36.59 -4.61 -10.69
C SER A 220 37.49 -3.36 -10.82
N MET A 221 36.96 -2.20 -10.45
CA MET A 221 37.68 -0.93 -10.52
C MET A 221 38.75 -0.83 -9.43
N ALA A 222 38.44 -1.29 -8.21
CA ALA A 222 39.40 -1.37 -7.11
C ALA A 222 40.56 -2.33 -7.42
N LEU A 223 40.25 -3.53 -7.94
CA LEU A 223 41.26 -4.52 -8.36
C LEU A 223 42.15 -3.96 -9.47
N ARG A 224 41.57 -3.31 -10.48
CA ARG A 224 42.32 -2.66 -11.56
C ARG A 224 43.24 -1.55 -11.02
N PHE A 225 42.76 -0.74 -10.10
CA PHE A 225 43.56 0.32 -9.49
C PHE A 225 44.75 -0.24 -8.70
N ILE A 226 44.52 -1.27 -7.88
CA ILE A 226 45.58 -1.95 -7.12
C ILE A 226 46.60 -2.60 -8.07
N TYR A 227 46.14 -3.24 -9.15
CA TYR A 227 47.02 -3.86 -10.14
C TYR A 227 47.91 -2.82 -10.84
N LEU A 228 47.35 -1.68 -11.27
CA LEU A 228 48.10 -0.62 -11.93
C LEU A 228 49.11 0.04 -10.98
N LYS A 229 48.73 0.25 -9.71
CA LYS A 229 49.63 0.77 -8.68
C LYS A 229 50.83 -0.15 -8.45
N ARG A 230 50.57 -1.46 -8.27
CA ARG A 230 51.63 -2.48 -8.10
C ARG A 230 52.54 -2.60 -9.32
N LYS A 231 51.99 -2.48 -10.54
CA LYS A 231 52.79 -2.50 -11.78
C LYS A 231 53.74 -1.30 -11.86
N LYS A 232 53.26 -0.10 -11.48
CA LYS A 232 54.08 1.13 -11.45
C LYS A 232 55.19 1.04 -10.41
N GLU A 233 54.89 0.52 -9.21
CA GLU A 233 55.90 0.30 -8.17
C GLU A 233 56.97 -0.69 -8.64
N ARG A 234 56.59 -1.85 -9.21
CA ARG A 234 57.55 -2.83 -9.73
C ARG A 234 58.42 -2.30 -10.88
N ALA A 235 57.86 -1.48 -11.77
CA ALA A 235 58.63 -0.83 -12.84
C ALA A 235 59.64 0.20 -12.28
N SER A 236 59.34 0.83 -11.15
CA SER A 236 60.26 1.76 -10.46
C SER A 236 61.43 1.06 -9.77
N TYR A 237 61.28 -0.22 -9.38
CA TYR A 237 62.36 -1.01 -8.77
C TYR A 237 63.24 -1.74 -9.79
N ALA A 238 62.76 -1.96 -11.02
CA ALA A 238 63.51 -2.63 -12.09
C ALA A 238 64.40 -1.69 -12.94
N GLY A 239 64.35 -0.37 -12.68
CA GLY A 239 65.13 0.66 -13.39
C GLY A 239 66.28 1.25 -12.57
N LYS A 240 66.74 0.57 -11.53
CA LYS A 240 67.95 0.90 -10.76
C LYS A 240 68.97 -0.22 -10.88
#